data_AF-A0A934A5F4-F1
#
_entry.id   AF-A0A934A5F4-F1
#
_cell.length_a   1.000
_cell.length_b   1.000
_cell.length_c   1.000
_cell.angle_alpha   90.00
_cell.angle_beta   90.00
_cell.angle_gamma   90.00
#
_symmetry.space_group_name_H-M   'P 1'
#
loop_
_entity.id
_entity.type
_entity.pdbx_description
1 polymer ?
#
loop_
_entity_poly.entity_id
_entity_poly.type
_entity_poly.pdbx_seq_one_letter_code
_entity_poly.pdbx_strand_id
1 'polypeptide(L)' 'MDRTNHGSGGKFLDLSRFIRSIQRIEGNPDCFGTADGYCDRLDCQWRGYCLDETKNQLITENGGKGNDGPS' A
#
# COMPACT_ATOMS: atom_id res chain seq x y z
N MET A 1 -15.04 -13.44 -5.43
CA MET A 1 -13.58 -13.25 -5.43
C MET A 1 -13.27 -12.07 -6.35
N ASP A 2 -12.62 -11.09 -5.75
CA ASP A 2 -12.02 -9.83 -6.23
C ASP A 2 -12.73 -8.97 -7.29
N ARG A 3 -13.36 -7.89 -6.79
CA ARG A 3 -13.79 -6.72 -7.55
C ARG A 3 -12.63 -5.71 -7.62
N THR A 4 -11.74 -5.82 -8.59
CA THR A 4 -10.73 -4.75 -8.83
C THR A 4 -11.32 -3.67 -9.74
N ASN A 5 -11.79 -2.60 -9.09
CA ASN A 5 -12.18 -1.33 -9.69
C ASN A 5 -10.92 -0.66 -10.31
N HIS A 6 -10.82 -0.65 -11.63
CA HIS A 6 -9.75 0.03 -12.35
C HIS A 6 -10.19 1.45 -12.71
N GLY A 7 -9.94 2.38 -11.79
CA GLY A 7 -10.05 3.82 -11.99
C GLY A 7 -8.89 4.38 -12.84
N SER A 8 -9.26 5.21 -13.80
CA SER A 8 -8.51 5.85 -14.88
C SER A 8 -7.22 6.62 -14.51
N GLY A 9 -6.26 6.66 -15.44
CA GLY A 9 -5.70 7.98 -15.84
C GLY A 9 -4.23 8.33 -15.55
N GLY A 10 -3.31 7.36 -15.45
CA GLY A 10 -1.87 7.63 -15.47
C GLY A 10 -1.10 6.32 -15.48
N LYS A 11 0.02 6.22 -16.21
CA LYS A 11 0.91 5.04 -16.11
C LYS A 11 1.65 5.08 -14.76
N PHE A 12 0.92 4.99 -13.66
CA PHE A 12 1.53 4.79 -12.37
C PHE A 12 2.07 3.36 -12.35
N LEU A 13 3.39 3.24 -12.16
CA LEU A 13 4.00 1.95 -11.93
C LEU A 13 3.41 1.39 -10.65
N ASP A 14 2.88 0.18 -10.71
CA ASP A 14 2.55 -0.58 -9.51
C ASP A 14 3.86 -0.93 -8.80
N LEU A 15 4.29 0.01 -7.95
CA LEU A 15 5.53 -0.07 -7.20
C LEU A 15 5.56 -1.32 -6.32
N SER A 16 4.39 -1.75 -5.82
CA SER A 16 4.25 -2.98 -5.06
C SER A 16 4.59 -4.19 -5.91
N ARG A 17 4.01 -4.30 -7.11
CA ARG A 17 4.35 -5.37 -8.06
C ARG A 17 5.82 -5.36 -8.46
N PHE A 18 6.42 -4.18 -8.65
CA PHE A 18 7.82 -4.03 -8.98
C PHE A 18 8.74 -4.52 -7.86
N ILE A 19 8.54 -4.07 -6.63
CA ILE A 19 9.36 -4.48 -5.48
C ILE A 19 9.20 -5.98 -5.21
N ARG A 20 7.97 -6.50 -5.28
CA ARG A 20 7.71 -7.95 -5.17
C ARG A 20 8.44 -8.76 -6.23
N SER A 21 8.68 -8.20 -7.42
CA SER A 21 9.49 -8.87 -8.46
C SER A 21 10.96 -8.97 -8.08
N ILE A 22 11.53 -7.93 -7.46
CA ILE A 22 12.91 -7.92 -6.96
C ILE A 22 13.07 -8.94 -5.83
N GLN A 23 12.14 -8.96 -4.87
CA GLN A 23 12.16 -9.93 -3.76
C GLN A 23 12.24 -11.38 -4.26
N ARG A 24 11.46 -11.76 -5.28
CA ARG A 24 11.52 -13.10 -5.87
C ARG A 24 12.86 -13.40 -6.54
N ILE A 25 13.45 -12.42 -7.23
CA ILE A 25 14.78 -12.57 -7.87
C ILE A 25 15.87 -12.78 -6.82
N GLU A 26 15.75 -12.13 -5.66
CA GLU A 26 16.65 -12.29 -4.51
C GLU A 26 16.40 -13.57 -3.70
N GLY A 27 15.34 -14.34 -4.00
CA GLY A 27 14.93 -15.52 -3.22
C GLY A 27 14.21 -15.19 -1.90
N ASN A 28 13.80 -13.93 -1.73
CA ASN A 28 13.03 -13.46 -0.58
C ASN A 28 11.52 -13.65 -0.81
N PRO A 29 10.71 -13.82 0.26
CA PRO A 29 9.24 -13.79 0.16
C PRO A 29 8.75 -12.44 -0.42
N ASP A 30 7.71 -12.47 -1.25
CA ASP A 30 7.15 -11.27 -1.90
C ASP A 30 6.15 -10.51 -1.02
N CYS A 31 6.57 -10.24 0.22
CA CYS A 31 5.76 -9.69 1.30
C CYS A 31 5.61 -8.16 1.28
N PHE A 32 6.15 -7.44 0.30
CA PHE A 32 6.06 -5.99 0.27
C PHE A 32 4.60 -5.51 0.20
N GLY A 33 4.21 -4.62 1.11
CA GLY A 33 2.85 -4.04 1.16
C GLY A 33 1.74 -5.05 1.47
N THR A 34 2.08 -6.27 1.93
CA THR A 34 1.11 -7.22 2.52
C THR A 34 1.17 -7.22 4.04
N ALA A 35 2.15 -6.54 4.62
CA ALA A 35 2.31 -6.37 6.05
C ALA A 35 1.20 -5.46 6.60
N ASP A 36 0.35 -6.01 7.47
CA ASP A 36 -0.59 -5.23 8.28
C ASP A 36 0.13 -4.79 9.56
N GLY A 37 0.98 -3.78 9.44
CA GLY A 37 1.76 -3.24 10.57
C GLY A 37 2.87 -4.16 11.10
N TYR A 38 3.15 -5.30 10.46
CA TYR A 38 4.15 -6.26 10.94
C TYR A 38 4.98 -6.91 9.82
N CYS A 39 6.30 -6.95 10.02
CA CYS A 39 7.27 -7.58 9.14
C CYS A 39 8.25 -8.43 9.96
N ASP A 40 8.10 -9.75 9.83
CA ASP A 40 8.76 -10.80 10.63
C ASP A 40 10.27 -10.86 10.37
N ARG A 41 10.71 -10.38 9.20
CA ARG A 41 12.11 -10.37 8.78
C ARG A 41 12.76 -9.07 9.22
N LEU A 42 13.50 -9.12 10.34
CA LEU A 42 14.25 -7.98 10.85
C LEU A 42 15.34 -7.49 9.88
N ASP A 43 15.83 -8.39 9.03
CA ASP A 43 16.80 -8.17 7.95
C ASP A 43 16.16 -7.77 6.62
N CYS A 44 14.85 -7.51 6.58
CA CYS A 44 14.18 -7.10 5.35
C CYS A 44 14.58 -5.68 4.95
N GLN A 45 15.21 -5.55 3.78
CA GLN A 45 15.63 -4.27 3.20
C GLN A 45 14.46 -3.29 2.99
N TRP A 46 13.24 -3.81 2.88
CA TRP A 46 12.02 -3.02 2.65
C TRP A 46 11.20 -2.79 3.92
N ARG A 47 11.68 -3.25 5.09
CA ARG A 47 10.92 -3.26 6.36
C ARG A 47 10.35 -1.89 6.72
N GLY A 48 11.12 -0.81 6.57
CA GLY A 48 10.65 0.56 6.83
C GLY A 48 9.43 0.93 5.99
N TYR A 49 9.47 0.62 4.69
CA TYR A 49 8.37 0.89 3.76
C TYR A 49 7.18 -0.06 3.89
N CYS A 50 7.38 -1.24 4.48
CA CYS A 50 6.31 -2.17 4.82
C CYS A 50 5.53 -1.70 6.06
N LEU A 51 6.21 -1.05 7.00
CA LEU A 51 5.64 -0.58 8.27
C LEU A 51 5.20 0.89 8.23
N ASP A 52 5.44 1.59 7.12
CA ASP A 52 5.08 2.99 6.98
C ASP A 52 3.56 3.16 6.87
N GLU A 53 2.95 3.63 7.96
CA GLU A 53 1.52 3.88 8.11
C GLU A 53 1.01 5.01 7.20
N THR A 54 1.90 5.84 6.63
CA THR A 54 1.50 6.95 5.74
C THR A 54 0.86 6.46 4.43
N LYS A 55 1.05 5.19 4.06
CA LYS A 55 0.33 4.57 2.93
C LYS A 55 -1.19 4.48 3.13
N ASN A 56 -1.67 4.59 4.36
CA ASN A 56 -3.09 4.48 4.69
C ASN A 56 -3.86 5.82 4.55
N GLN A 57 -3.17 6.95 4.36
CA GLN A 57 -3.78 8.29 4.37
C GLN A 57 -4.21 8.81 2.99
N LEU A 58 -3.74 8.20 1.89
CA LEU A 58 -4.12 8.62 0.52
C LEU A 58 -5.51 8.12 0.08
N ILE A 59 -6.22 7.36 0.92
CA ILE A 59 -7.55 6.78 0.60
C ILE A 59 -8.68 7.53 1.34
N THR A 60 -8.40 8.32 2.37
CA THR A 60 -9.41 8.96 3.24
C THR A 60 -9.73 10.42 2.93
N GLU A 61 -9.22 11.00 1.86
CA GLU A 61 -9.45 12.42 1.54
C GLU A 61 -10.37 12.63 0.33
N ASN A 62 -11.52 11.94 0.22
CA ASN A 62 -12.61 12.33 -0.70
C ASN A 62 -13.96 11.68 -0.33
N GLY A 63 -14.40 11.82 0.93
CA GLY A 63 -15.70 11.29 1.35
C GLY A 63 -16.22 11.94 2.63
N GLY A 64 -16.66 13.20 2.57
CA GLY A 64 -17.22 13.87 3.73
C GLY A 64 -17.69 15.31 3.48
N LYS A 65 -18.57 15.53 2.50
CA LYS A 65 -19.48 16.68 2.54
C LYS A 65 -20.58 16.34 3.54
N GLY A 66 -20.54 16.96 4.72
CA GLY A 66 -21.54 16.87 5.77
C GLY A 66 -21.49 18.17 6.57
N ASN A 67 -22.02 19.21 5.96
CA ASN A 67 -22.27 20.53 6.52
C ASN A 67 -23.43 20.46 7.52
N ASP A 68 -23.15 20.57 8.82
CA ASP A 68 -24.13 20.99 9.84
C ASP A 68 -23.41 21.68 11.01
N GLY A 69 -23.36 23.01 10.94
CA GLY A 69 -23.58 23.84 12.11
C GLY A 69 -24.75 24.78 11.80
N PRO A 70 -25.39 25.46 12.76
CA PRO A 70 -25.22 25.40 14.22
C PRO A 70 -26.54 25.10 14.99
N SER A 71 -26.43 24.72 16.25
CA SER A 71 -27.33 25.14 17.34
C SER A 71 -26.60 25.06 18.66
#